data_AF-A0A3E2GXX0-F1
#
_entry.id   AF-A0A3E2GXX0-F1
#
_cell.length_a   1.000
_cell.length_b   1.000
_cell.length_c   1.000
_cell.angle_alpha   90.00
_cell.angle_beta   90.00
_cell.angle_gamma   90.00
#
_symmetry.space_group_name_H-M   'P 1'
#
loop_
_entity.id
_entity.type
_entity.pdbx_description
1 polymer ?
#
loop_
_entity_poly.entity_id
_entity_poly.type
_entity_poly.pdbx_seq_one_letter_code
_entity_poly.pdbx_strand_id
1 'polypeptide(L)'
;MVPMGTIVVALIGIICTSCAAQLFPEQEGTLPWAPYDLLSALQTHYNNSHRSRAAVAFGILSFLIAQFGMVVANNGVSAGIDLSSLFPRFFNIRRGMLLMSALAFIVQPWQLLNGASKFLTVLGGYGVFLGPMTGVMFADYFILRNRAIKLTDLYEHSSKSIYWNWKGMNWRAAIAWAVGVWITLPGFAEFVQHGSSQQTKGWSELYDISYPLGLSLTMLTYWALHKLSPVQGLGAVDDLDYFGTFGPTESHVYDGEDVDVEIARVAVGMEKSTGIDKEGNFDL
;
A
#
# COMPACT_ATOMS: atom_id res chain seq x y z
N MET A 1 5.48 -5.92 -14.07
CA MET A 1 6.60 -5.00 -14.35
C MET A 1 7.25 -4.42 -13.09
N VAL A 2 6.54 -4.32 -11.96
CA VAL A 2 7.06 -3.75 -10.71
C VAL A 2 8.38 -4.37 -10.22
N PRO A 3 8.53 -5.70 -10.04
CA PRO A 3 9.77 -6.25 -9.46
C PRO A 3 10.99 -6.08 -10.38
N MET A 4 10.84 -6.27 -11.70
CA MET A 4 11.94 -6.08 -12.66
C MET A 4 12.37 -4.62 -12.75
N GLY A 5 11.41 -3.68 -12.78
CA GLY A 5 11.72 -2.25 -12.80
C GLY A 5 12.50 -1.81 -11.55
N THR A 6 12.06 -2.25 -10.37
CA THR A 6 12.75 -1.95 -9.11
C THR A 6 14.16 -2.54 -9.06
N ILE A 7 14.36 -3.77 -9.53
CA ILE A 7 15.70 -4.39 -9.60
C ILE A 7 16.64 -3.58 -10.49
N VAL A 8 16.18 -3.17 -11.68
CA VAL A 8 17.01 -2.39 -12.62
C VAL A 8 17.34 -1.01 -12.03
N VAL A 9 16.36 -0.31 -11.46
CA VAL A 9 16.58 1.01 -10.85
C VAL A 9 17.54 0.91 -9.65
N ALA A 10 17.38 -0.09 -8.79
CA ALA A 10 18.27 -0.33 -7.66
C ALA A 10 19.70 -0.63 -8.12
N LEU A 11 19.87 -1.46 -9.15
CA LEU A 11 21.17 -1.79 -9.73
C LEU A 11 21.87 -0.53 -10.27
N ILE A 12 21.15 0.31 -11.05
CA ILE A 12 21.68 1.56 -11.57
C ILE A 12 22.09 2.49 -10.41
N GLY A 13 21.26 2.61 -9.37
CA GLY A 13 21.57 3.39 -8.18
C GLY A 13 22.85 2.95 -7.49
N ILE A 14 23.02 1.64 -7.25
CA ILE A 14 24.22 1.06 -6.64
C ILE A 14 25.47 1.37 -7.47
N ILE A 15 25.40 1.19 -8.80
CA ILE A 15 26.52 1.48 -9.71
C ILE A 15 26.86 2.98 -9.67
N CYS A 16 25.87 3.86 -9.75
CA CYS A 16 26.07 5.31 -9.70
C CYS A 16 26.71 5.74 -8.38
N THR A 17 26.23 5.26 -7.23
CA THR A 17 26.82 5.58 -5.92
C THR A 17 28.25 5.03 -5.78
N SER A 18 28.51 3.82 -6.29
CA SER A 18 29.85 3.22 -6.28
C SER A 18 30.85 4.02 -7.13
N CYS A 19 30.44 4.46 -8.32
CA CYS A 19 31.28 5.31 -9.17
C CYS A 19 31.48 6.70 -8.56
N ALA A 20 30.42 7.29 -7.98
CA ALA A 20 30.49 8.60 -7.32
C ALA A 20 31.50 8.61 -6.16
N ALA A 21 31.54 7.53 -5.36
CA ALA A 21 32.50 7.40 -4.27
C ALA A 21 33.97 7.40 -4.75
N GLN A 22 34.25 7.00 -5.99
CA GLN A 22 35.59 7.05 -6.58
C GLN A 22 35.89 8.39 -7.28
N LEU A 23 34.86 9.01 -7.88
CA LEU A 23 34.99 10.27 -8.63
C LEU A 23 35.11 11.50 -7.75
N PHE A 24 34.51 11.47 -6.54
CA PHE A 24 34.48 12.61 -5.62
C PHE A 24 35.34 12.31 -4.38
N PRO A 25 36.66 12.58 -4.41
CA PRO A 25 37.56 12.28 -3.29
C PRO A 25 37.26 13.08 -2.01
N GLU A 26 36.50 14.18 -2.10
CA GLU A 26 36.02 14.94 -0.92
C GLU A 26 34.97 14.16 -0.10
N GLN A 27 34.44 13.07 -0.64
CA GLN A 27 33.47 12.17 -0.01
C GLN A 27 34.12 10.83 0.38
N GLU A 28 35.44 10.73 0.46
CA GLU A 28 36.15 9.50 0.81
C GLU A 28 35.64 8.95 2.17
N GLY A 29 35.05 7.76 2.14
CA GLY A 29 34.45 7.12 3.33
C GLY A 29 32.96 7.41 3.57
N THR A 30 32.34 8.33 2.82
CA THR A 30 30.89 8.58 2.86
C THR A 30 30.24 8.23 1.52
N LEU A 31 29.25 7.34 1.53
CA LEU A 31 28.52 6.94 0.32
C LEU A 31 27.38 7.94 0.06
N PRO A 32 27.39 8.74 -1.03
CA PRO A 32 26.28 9.61 -1.39
C PRO A 32 25.15 8.76 -1.99
N TRP A 33 24.40 8.08 -1.12
CA TRP A 33 23.25 7.26 -1.49
C TRP A 33 22.00 8.11 -1.76
N ALA A 34 21.92 9.31 -1.19
CA ALA A 34 20.85 10.25 -1.45
C ALA A 34 21.13 11.08 -2.71
N PRO A 35 20.19 11.16 -3.67
CA PRO A 35 20.41 11.88 -4.93
C PRO A 35 20.78 13.35 -4.76
N TYR A 36 20.24 14.03 -3.74
CA TYR A 36 20.56 15.44 -3.48
C TYR A 36 22.00 15.62 -2.94
N ASP A 37 22.51 14.67 -2.15
CA ASP A 37 23.90 14.70 -1.67
C ASP A 37 24.87 14.49 -2.82
N LEU A 38 24.55 13.59 -3.76
CA LEU A 38 25.32 13.39 -4.98
C LEU A 38 25.40 14.67 -5.83
N LEU A 39 24.27 15.36 -6.03
CA LEU A 39 24.21 16.59 -6.81
C LEU A 39 24.97 17.73 -6.10
N SER A 40 24.90 17.79 -4.77
CA SER A 40 25.70 18.73 -3.97
C SER A 40 27.21 18.46 -4.12
N ALA A 41 27.63 17.19 -4.02
CA ALA A 41 29.02 16.78 -4.21
C ALA A 41 29.55 17.15 -5.61
N LEU A 42 28.75 16.91 -6.65
CA LEU A 42 29.09 17.32 -8.02
C LEU A 42 29.29 18.83 -8.12
N GLN A 43 28.42 19.61 -7.47
CA GLN A 43 28.51 21.07 -7.51
C GLN A 43 29.78 21.60 -6.85
N THR A 44 30.14 21.05 -5.69
CA THR A 44 31.34 21.40 -4.92
C THR A 44 32.61 21.02 -5.66
N HIS A 45 32.69 19.79 -6.17
CA HIS A 45 33.87 19.28 -6.88
C HIS A 45 34.25 20.13 -8.10
N TYR A 46 33.26 20.66 -8.82
CA TYR A 46 33.47 21.54 -9.97
C TYR A 46 33.44 23.04 -9.60
N ASN A 47 33.76 23.40 -8.35
CA ASN A 47 33.90 24.77 -7.87
C ASN A 47 32.74 25.70 -8.24
N ASN A 48 31.48 25.21 -8.17
CA ASN A 48 30.30 26.00 -8.54
C ASN A 48 30.33 26.63 -9.95
N SER A 49 31.06 26.01 -10.90
CA SER A 49 31.11 26.48 -12.29
C SER A 49 29.72 26.61 -12.92
N HIS A 50 29.60 27.47 -13.94
CA HIS A 50 28.33 27.65 -14.65
C HIS A 50 27.81 26.33 -15.29
N ARG A 51 28.71 25.41 -15.66
CA ARG A 51 28.36 24.09 -16.20
C ARG A 51 27.80 23.16 -15.12
N SER A 52 28.43 23.12 -13.94
CA SER A 52 27.95 22.27 -12.83
C SER A 52 26.61 22.75 -12.31
N ARG A 53 26.40 24.07 -12.19
CA ARG A 53 25.10 24.65 -11.81
C ARG A 53 23.98 24.28 -12.78
N ALA A 54 24.26 24.30 -14.09
CA ALA A 54 23.29 23.88 -15.11
C ALA A 54 22.96 22.38 -14.99
N ALA A 55 23.98 21.52 -14.86
CA ALA A 55 23.80 20.09 -14.66
C ALA A 55 22.96 19.77 -13.41
N VAL A 56 23.25 20.44 -12.29
CA VAL A 56 22.50 20.28 -11.04
C VAL A 56 21.06 20.76 -11.19
N ALA A 57 20.82 21.87 -11.88
CA ALA A 57 19.47 22.37 -12.12
C ALA A 57 18.61 21.35 -12.89
N PHE A 58 19.14 20.77 -13.97
CA PHE A 58 18.43 19.73 -14.72
C PHE A 58 18.28 18.43 -13.91
N GLY A 59 19.30 18.04 -13.15
CA GLY A 59 19.28 16.86 -12.28
C GLY A 59 18.22 16.96 -11.19
N ILE A 60 18.18 18.07 -10.45
CA ILE A 60 17.18 18.32 -9.40
C ILE A 60 15.79 18.44 -10.02
N LEU A 61 15.62 19.10 -11.16
CA LEU A 61 14.32 19.22 -11.82
C LEU A 61 13.76 17.84 -12.21
N SER A 62 14.60 16.98 -12.81
CA SER A 62 14.24 15.60 -13.13
C SER A 62 13.87 14.81 -11.87
N PHE A 63 14.67 14.93 -10.82
CA PHE A 63 14.42 14.29 -9.52
C PHE A 63 13.10 14.74 -8.90
N LEU A 64 12.78 16.04 -8.92
CA LEU A 64 11.53 16.60 -8.40
C LEU A 64 10.31 16.07 -9.15
N ILE A 65 10.36 16.05 -10.49
CA ILE A 65 9.26 15.54 -11.32
C ILE A 65 9.04 14.05 -11.04
N ALA A 66 10.12 13.26 -11.00
CA ALA A 66 10.05 11.83 -10.72
C ALA A 66 9.48 11.56 -9.32
N GLN A 67 9.95 12.29 -8.31
CA GLN A 67 9.51 12.13 -6.93
C GLN A 67 8.03 12.52 -6.77
N PHE A 68 7.61 13.62 -7.39
CA PHE A 68 6.22 14.05 -7.35
C PHE A 68 5.28 12.99 -7.95
N GLY A 69 5.62 12.47 -9.13
CA GLY A 69 4.85 11.42 -9.78
C GLY A 69 4.71 10.15 -8.92
N MET A 70 5.81 9.66 -8.35
CA MET A 70 5.79 8.46 -7.52
C MET A 70 4.99 8.63 -6.23
N VAL A 71 5.13 9.77 -5.54
CA VAL A 71 4.42 10.00 -4.26
C VAL A 71 2.91 10.10 -4.48
N VAL A 72 2.48 10.82 -5.51
CA VAL A 72 1.04 10.94 -5.84
C VAL A 72 0.46 9.57 -6.20
N ALA A 73 1.13 8.82 -7.08
CA ALA A 73 0.62 7.53 -7.55
C ALA A 73 0.63 6.46 -6.45
N ASN A 74 1.71 6.35 -5.68
CA ASN A 74 1.92 5.24 -4.77
C ASN A 74 1.32 5.49 -3.38
N ASN A 75 1.41 6.71 -2.87
CA ASN A 75 0.95 7.04 -1.52
C ASN A 75 -0.37 7.82 -1.56
N GLY A 76 -0.50 8.78 -2.47
CA GLY A 76 -1.68 9.63 -2.57
C GLY A 76 -2.94 8.90 -2.99
N VAL A 77 -2.87 8.12 -4.08
CA VAL A 77 -4.01 7.36 -4.60
C VAL A 77 -4.43 6.26 -3.64
N SER A 78 -3.49 5.49 -3.07
CA SER A 78 -3.80 4.44 -2.08
C SER A 78 -4.53 5.02 -0.87
N ALA A 79 -3.97 6.08 -0.28
CA ALA A 79 -4.58 6.79 0.83
C ALA A 79 -5.99 7.34 0.50
N GLY A 80 -6.18 7.82 -0.72
CA GLY A 80 -7.48 8.26 -1.22
C GLY A 80 -8.49 7.12 -1.33
N ILE A 81 -8.08 5.96 -1.83
CA ILE A 81 -8.91 4.75 -1.94
C ILE A 81 -9.32 4.27 -0.54
N ASP A 82 -8.37 4.14 0.37
CA ASP A 82 -8.62 3.68 1.74
C ASP A 82 -9.63 4.57 2.46
N LEU A 83 -9.48 5.89 2.38
CA LEU A 83 -10.40 6.81 3.05
C LEU A 83 -11.79 6.86 2.37
N SER A 84 -11.82 6.75 1.04
CA SER A 84 -13.09 6.69 0.30
C SER A 84 -13.85 5.39 0.54
N SER A 85 -13.17 4.28 0.82
CA SER A 85 -13.80 3.00 1.16
C SER A 85 -14.28 2.97 2.61
N LEU A 86 -13.55 3.59 3.54
CA LEU A 86 -13.93 3.64 4.96
C LEU A 86 -15.06 4.64 5.24
N PHE A 87 -15.04 5.80 4.59
CA PHE A 87 -15.98 6.90 4.81
C PHE A 87 -16.52 7.46 3.48
N PRO A 88 -17.24 6.65 2.69
CA PRO A 88 -17.64 7.01 1.32
C PRO A 88 -18.56 8.24 1.23
N ARG A 89 -19.33 8.54 2.29
CA ARG A 89 -20.21 9.72 2.34
C ARG A 89 -19.43 11.04 2.46
N PHE A 90 -18.21 11.01 2.99
CA PHE A 90 -17.42 12.20 3.30
C PHE A 90 -16.27 12.40 2.31
N PHE A 91 -15.67 11.31 1.83
CA PHE A 91 -14.44 11.36 1.05
C PHE A 91 -14.58 10.73 -0.34
N ASN A 92 -14.06 11.45 -1.32
CA ASN A 92 -13.67 10.89 -2.60
C ASN A 92 -12.14 10.76 -2.64
N ILE A 93 -11.59 10.02 -3.62
CA ILE A 93 -10.14 9.76 -3.72
C ILE A 93 -9.32 11.06 -3.66
N ARG A 94 -9.78 12.13 -4.34
CA ARG A 94 -9.07 13.42 -4.36
C ARG A 94 -9.05 14.09 -2.98
N ARG A 95 -10.19 14.12 -2.29
CA ARG A 95 -10.32 14.70 -0.93
C ARG A 95 -9.50 13.88 0.07
N GLY A 96 -9.51 12.56 -0.04
CA GLY A 96 -8.72 11.69 0.83
C GLY A 96 -7.21 11.89 0.65
N MET A 97 -6.74 11.98 -0.60
CA MET A 97 -5.33 12.28 -0.90
C MET A 97 -4.89 13.64 -0.32
N LEU A 98 -5.74 14.67 -0.41
CA LEU A 98 -5.43 16.00 0.14
C LEU A 98 -5.34 15.98 1.67
N LEU A 99 -6.28 15.32 2.35
CA LEU A 99 -6.24 15.19 3.81
C LEU A 99 -4.99 14.43 4.25
N MET A 100 -4.68 13.31 3.61
CA MET A 100 -3.53 12.48 3.99
C MET A 100 -2.21 13.18 3.69
N SER A 101 -2.14 13.98 2.63
CA SER A 101 -0.99 14.85 2.36
C SER A 101 -0.80 15.89 3.47
N ALA A 102 -1.87 16.50 3.97
CA ALA A 102 -1.79 17.45 5.08
C ALA A 102 -1.34 16.78 6.39
N LEU A 103 -1.85 15.58 6.70
CA LEU A 103 -1.44 14.80 7.87
C LEU A 103 0.04 14.38 7.80
N ALA A 104 0.56 14.08 6.61
CA ALA A 104 1.98 13.75 6.44
C ALA A 104 2.91 14.89 6.90
N PHE A 105 2.53 16.16 6.70
CA PHE A 105 3.29 17.30 7.22
C PHE A 105 3.30 17.36 8.76
N ILE A 106 2.21 16.95 9.40
CA ILE A 106 2.11 16.92 10.87
C ILE A 106 2.99 15.83 11.46
N VAL A 107 3.04 14.66 10.82
CA VAL A 107 3.88 13.52 11.24
C VAL A 107 5.38 13.82 11.11
N GLN A 108 5.77 14.74 10.21
CA GLN A 108 7.16 15.13 9.95
C GLN A 108 8.09 13.92 9.72
N PRO A 109 7.81 13.08 8.71
CA PRO A 109 8.53 11.82 8.52
C PRO A 109 10.02 12.01 8.23
N TRP A 110 10.46 13.18 7.78
CA TRP A 110 11.88 13.49 7.59
C TRP A 110 12.70 13.40 8.89
N GLN A 111 12.07 13.56 10.06
CA GLN A 111 12.77 13.35 11.33
C GLN A 111 13.17 11.89 11.57
N LEU A 112 12.48 10.93 10.94
CA LEU A 112 12.82 9.51 10.99
C LEU A 112 14.09 9.19 10.17
N LEU A 113 14.41 10.03 9.18
CA LEU A 113 15.58 9.88 8.31
C LEU A 113 16.86 10.50 8.89
N ASN A 114 16.81 11.14 10.07
CA ASN A 114 17.95 11.76 10.74
C ASN A 114 18.98 10.75 11.30
N GLY A 115 19.05 9.53 10.76
CA GLY A 115 20.06 8.53 11.10
C GLY A 115 19.77 7.17 10.46
N ALA A 116 20.82 6.53 9.94
CA ALA A 116 20.73 5.22 9.27
C ALA A 116 20.10 4.14 10.18
N SER A 117 20.44 4.13 11.47
CA SER A 117 19.87 3.20 12.44
C SER A 117 18.35 3.39 12.60
N LYS A 118 17.87 4.63 12.74
CA LYS A 118 16.42 4.92 12.86
C LYS A 118 15.65 4.49 11.63
N PHE A 119 16.21 4.72 10.45
CA PHE A 119 15.62 4.30 9.18
C PHE A 119 15.48 2.78 9.10
N LEU A 120 16.54 2.04 9.45
CA LEU A 120 16.51 0.57 9.48
C LEU A 120 15.49 0.04 10.49
N THR A 121 15.33 0.69 11.65
CA THR A 121 14.30 0.31 12.63
C THR A 121 12.89 0.46 12.06
N VAL A 122 12.59 1.55 11.35
CA VAL A 122 11.28 1.73 10.71
C VAL A 122 11.02 0.66 9.65
N LEU A 123 12.02 0.39 8.80
CA LEU A 123 11.93 -0.66 7.78
C LEU A 123 11.69 -2.05 8.37
N GLY A 124 12.41 -2.37 9.44
CA GLY A 124 12.24 -3.62 10.16
C GLY A 124 10.85 -3.77 10.79
N GLY A 125 10.29 -2.67 11.31
CA GLY A 125 8.91 -2.63 11.80
C GLY A 125 7.89 -2.98 10.71
N TYR A 126 8.06 -2.47 9.49
CA TYR A 126 7.20 -2.86 8.37
C TYR A 126 7.24 -4.37 8.10
N GLY A 127 8.41 -5.00 8.20
CA GLY A 127 8.54 -6.45 8.05
C GLY A 127 7.69 -7.25 9.04
N VAL A 128 7.74 -6.83 10.31
CA VAL A 128 7.06 -7.48 11.44
C VAL A 128 5.53 -7.38 11.33
N PHE A 129 4.98 -6.25 10.89
CA PHE A 129 3.53 -6.05 10.85
C PHE A 129 2.90 -6.37 9.49
N LEU A 130 3.55 -5.98 8.38
CA LEU A 130 3.00 -6.17 7.04
C LEU A 130 3.16 -7.61 6.54
N GLY A 131 4.25 -8.30 6.89
CA GLY A 131 4.46 -9.70 6.51
C GLY A 131 3.31 -10.61 6.94
N PRO A 132 2.95 -10.66 8.24
CA PRO A 132 1.76 -11.36 8.73
C PRO A 132 0.46 -10.92 8.06
N MET A 133 0.26 -9.61 7.83
CA MET A 133 -0.96 -9.09 7.20
C MET A 133 -1.12 -9.60 5.77
N THR A 134 -0.04 -9.55 4.98
CA THR A 134 0.00 -10.14 3.63
C THR A 134 -0.24 -11.64 3.69
N GLY A 135 0.27 -12.34 4.71
CA GLY A 135 0.00 -13.76 4.93
C GLY A 135 -1.49 -14.08 5.09
N VAL A 136 -2.23 -13.30 5.88
CA VAL A 136 -3.70 -13.48 6.01
C VAL A 136 -4.37 -13.31 4.66
N MET A 137 -4.07 -12.22 3.95
CA MET A 137 -4.69 -11.89 2.66
C MET A 137 -4.40 -12.97 1.62
N PHE A 138 -3.17 -13.47 1.58
CA PHE A 138 -2.75 -14.51 0.64
C PHE A 138 -3.46 -15.84 0.93
N ALA A 139 -3.53 -16.25 2.20
CA ALA A 139 -4.24 -17.46 2.58
C ALA A 139 -5.75 -17.35 2.26
N ASP A 140 -6.38 -16.22 2.58
CA ASP A 140 -7.81 -16.02 2.31
C ASP A 140 -8.13 -16.13 0.82
N TYR A 141 -7.40 -15.39 -0.02
CA TYR A 141 -7.69 -15.33 -1.45
C TYR A 141 -7.26 -16.59 -2.21
N PHE A 142 -6.00 -17.03 -2.06
CA PHE A 142 -5.46 -18.11 -2.89
C PHE A 142 -5.77 -19.51 -2.33
N ILE A 143 -5.71 -19.69 -1.01
CA ILE A 143 -5.84 -21.03 -0.40
C ILE A 143 -7.29 -21.34 -0.07
N LEU A 144 -7.97 -20.45 0.65
CA LEU A 144 -9.34 -20.71 1.11
C LEU A 144 -10.36 -20.51 0.00
N ARG A 145 -10.30 -19.36 -0.66
CA ARG A 145 -11.29 -18.97 -1.67
C ARG A 145 -10.94 -19.40 -3.08
N ASN A 146 -9.75 -19.96 -3.31
CA ASN A 146 -9.28 -20.42 -4.62
C ASN A 146 -9.49 -19.36 -5.73
N ARG A 147 -9.22 -18.09 -5.42
CA ARG A 147 -9.39 -16.91 -6.30
C ARG A 147 -10.84 -16.56 -6.65
N ALA A 148 -11.83 -17.13 -5.98
CA ALA A 148 -13.26 -16.82 -6.15
C ALA A 148 -13.73 -15.83 -5.06
N ILE A 149 -14.16 -14.63 -5.48
CA ILE A 149 -14.72 -13.59 -4.60
C ILE A 149 -16.10 -13.23 -5.11
N LYS A 150 -17.07 -13.16 -4.20
CA LYS A 150 -18.38 -12.54 -4.43
C LYS A 150 -18.28 -11.04 -4.15
N LEU A 151 -18.39 -10.18 -5.18
CA LEU A 151 -18.22 -8.74 -5.05
C LEU A 151 -19.45 -8.07 -4.44
N THR A 152 -20.67 -8.55 -4.74
CA THR A 152 -21.90 -7.97 -4.16
C THR A 152 -21.85 -7.96 -2.64
N ASP A 153 -21.45 -9.07 -2.04
CA ASP A 153 -21.32 -9.21 -0.59
C ASP A 153 -20.18 -8.36 0.00
N LEU A 154 -19.18 -7.95 -0.80
CA LEU A 154 -18.08 -7.10 -0.34
C LEU A 154 -18.55 -5.66 -0.06
N TYR A 155 -19.59 -5.21 -0.77
CA TYR A 155 -20.22 -3.90 -0.59
C TYR A 155 -21.47 -3.95 0.32
N GLU A 156 -21.83 -5.11 0.84
CA GLU A 156 -22.98 -5.30 1.73
C GLU A 156 -22.58 -5.16 3.20
N HIS A 157 -23.09 -4.13 3.89
CA HIS A 157 -22.81 -3.85 5.30
C HIS A 157 -23.89 -4.42 6.24
N SER A 158 -24.27 -5.67 6.05
CA SER A 158 -25.23 -6.36 6.93
C SER A 158 -24.86 -7.82 7.18
N SER A 159 -25.55 -8.45 8.12
CA SER A 159 -25.38 -9.88 8.41
C SER A 159 -25.73 -10.83 7.26
N LYS A 160 -26.21 -10.30 6.14
CA LYS A 160 -26.44 -11.07 4.91
C LYS A 160 -25.14 -11.36 4.15
N SER A 161 -24.11 -10.53 4.33
CA SER A 161 -22.82 -10.70 3.67
C SER A 161 -22.09 -11.93 4.20
N ILE A 162 -21.54 -12.75 3.30
CA ILE A 162 -20.63 -13.85 3.66
C ILE A 162 -19.35 -13.35 4.36
N TYR A 163 -19.02 -12.07 4.25
CA TYR A 163 -17.85 -11.47 4.91
C TYR A 163 -18.16 -10.86 6.28
N TRP A 164 -19.44 -10.81 6.69
CA TRP A 164 -19.84 -10.19 7.95
C TRP A 164 -19.23 -10.88 9.18
N ASN A 165 -19.02 -12.20 9.14
CA ASN A 165 -18.45 -12.96 10.26
C ASN A 165 -19.12 -12.60 11.61
N TRP A 166 -18.33 -12.40 12.67
CA TRP A 166 -18.85 -12.04 13.99
C TRP A 166 -18.99 -10.52 14.10
N LYS A 167 -20.20 -10.01 13.85
CA LYS A 167 -20.56 -8.58 13.93
C LYS A 167 -19.70 -7.66 13.05
N GLY A 168 -19.35 -8.10 11.86
CA GLY A 168 -18.49 -7.36 10.93
C GLY A 168 -16.99 -7.64 11.09
N MET A 169 -16.59 -8.52 12.04
CA MET A 169 -15.17 -8.80 12.32
C MET A 169 -14.81 -10.26 12.10
N ASN A 170 -13.72 -10.48 11.35
CA ASN A 170 -13.10 -11.79 11.20
C ASN A 170 -12.06 -12.02 12.32
N TRP A 171 -12.50 -12.60 13.43
CA TRP A 171 -11.64 -12.92 14.56
C TRP A 171 -10.49 -13.87 14.19
N ARG A 172 -10.68 -14.75 13.19
CA ARG A 172 -9.65 -15.70 12.74
C ARG A 172 -8.47 -14.98 12.10
N ALA A 173 -8.77 -13.94 11.32
CA ALA A 173 -7.76 -13.06 10.73
C ALA A 173 -6.97 -12.32 11.82
N ALA A 174 -7.67 -11.76 12.82
CA ALA A 174 -7.04 -11.06 13.92
C ALA A 174 -6.10 -11.96 14.74
N ILE A 175 -6.54 -13.18 15.07
CA ILE A 175 -5.70 -14.15 15.80
C ILE A 175 -4.50 -14.60 14.95
N ALA A 176 -4.71 -14.95 13.68
CA ALA A 176 -3.62 -15.39 12.82
C ALA A 176 -2.56 -14.30 12.62
N TRP A 177 -3.00 -13.04 12.46
CA TRP A 177 -2.10 -11.89 12.40
C TRP A 177 -1.35 -11.68 13.72
N ALA A 178 -2.06 -11.72 14.86
CA ALA A 178 -1.45 -11.55 16.18
C ALA A 178 -0.39 -12.62 16.47
N VAL A 179 -0.61 -13.87 16.07
CA VAL A 179 0.37 -14.96 16.19
C VAL A 179 1.61 -14.69 15.34
N GLY A 180 1.45 -14.26 14.09
CA GLY A 180 2.56 -13.87 13.21
C GLY A 180 3.43 -12.75 13.77
N VAL A 181 2.77 -11.69 14.24
CA VAL A 181 3.44 -10.55 14.86
C VAL A 181 4.14 -10.99 16.15
N TRP A 182 3.46 -11.75 17.02
CA TRP A 182 4.00 -12.15 18.32
C TRP A 182 5.33 -12.91 18.22
N ILE A 183 5.51 -13.76 17.20
CA ILE A 183 6.77 -14.52 17.04
C ILE A 183 7.94 -13.62 16.62
N THR A 184 7.69 -12.52 15.92
CA THR A 184 8.74 -11.63 15.40
C THR A 184 8.94 -10.37 16.24
N LEU A 185 7.96 -10.04 17.08
CA LEU A 185 7.94 -8.84 17.92
C LEU A 185 9.05 -8.77 18.98
N PRO A 186 9.44 -9.86 19.68
CA PRO A 186 10.53 -9.80 20.67
C PRO A 186 11.87 -9.39 20.05
N GLY A 187 12.23 -9.95 18.91
CA GLY A 187 13.46 -9.58 18.19
C GLY A 187 13.44 -8.14 17.68
N PHE A 188 12.27 -7.66 17.23
CA PHE A 188 12.10 -6.26 16.87
C PHE A 188 12.22 -5.31 18.06
N ALA A 189 11.61 -5.64 19.20
CA ALA A 189 11.69 -4.83 20.42
C ALA A 189 13.14 -4.70 20.91
N GLU A 190 13.91 -5.78 20.85
CA GLU A 190 15.33 -5.76 21.16
C GLU A 190 16.12 -4.84 20.20
N PHE A 191 15.87 -4.97 18.89
CA PHE A 191 16.49 -4.15 17.87
C PHE A 191 16.22 -2.65 18.08
N VAL A 192 14.98 -2.30 18.47
CA VAL A 192 14.59 -0.92 18.80
C VAL A 192 15.32 -0.40 20.04
N GLN A 193 15.49 -1.23 21.08
CA GLN A 193 16.09 -0.82 22.35
C GLN A 193 17.61 -0.72 22.30
N HIS A 194 18.28 -1.69 21.68
CA HIS A 194 19.72 -1.86 21.77
C HIS A 194 20.46 -1.57 20.46
N GLY A 195 19.73 -1.40 19.34
CA GLY A 195 20.32 -1.13 18.02
C GLY A 195 21.11 -2.29 17.43
N SER A 196 21.09 -3.48 18.07
CA SER A 196 21.77 -4.69 17.58
C SER A 196 20.92 -5.93 17.87
N SER A 197 20.96 -6.89 16.94
CA SER A 197 20.24 -8.16 16.97
C SER A 197 21.04 -9.28 17.64
N GLN A 198 21.82 -9.01 18.70
CA GLN A 198 22.79 -9.98 19.24
C GLN A 198 22.62 -10.39 20.71
N GLN A 199 21.69 -9.80 21.47
CA GLN A 199 21.56 -10.13 22.90
C GLN A 199 20.63 -11.33 23.15
N THR A 200 19.56 -11.54 22.37
CA THR A 200 18.73 -12.75 22.49
C THR A 200 18.88 -13.70 21.30
N LYS A 201 19.87 -14.60 21.39
CA LYS A 201 20.05 -15.70 20.42
C LYS A 201 18.72 -16.43 20.18
N GLY A 202 18.32 -16.54 18.91
CA GLY A 202 17.05 -17.10 18.47
C GLY A 202 16.03 -16.03 18.07
N TRP A 203 15.59 -15.15 18.97
CA TRP A 203 14.57 -14.14 18.64
C TRP A 203 15.08 -13.10 17.64
N SER A 204 16.33 -12.70 17.77
CA SER A 204 16.94 -11.78 16.82
C SER A 204 17.08 -12.42 15.43
N GLU A 205 17.38 -13.73 15.36
CA GLU A 205 17.44 -14.48 14.10
C GLU A 205 16.06 -14.63 13.45
N LEU A 206 15.00 -14.85 14.26
CA LEU A 206 13.61 -14.86 13.78
C LEU A 206 13.20 -13.50 13.21
N TYR A 207 13.71 -12.40 13.78
CA TYR A 207 13.46 -11.06 13.28
C TYR A 207 14.15 -10.77 11.94
N ASP A 208 15.38 -11.28 11.73
CA ASP A 208 16.10 -11.13 10.46
C ASP A 208 15.31 -11.73 9.28
N ILE A 209 14.51 -12.76 9.54
CA ILE A 209 13.59 -13.39 8.57
C ILE A 209 12.12 -13.05 8.82
N SER A 210 11.83 -11.95 9.51
CA SER A 210 10.49 -11.59 9.99
C SER A 210 9.43 -11.59 8.90
N TYR A 211 9.74 -11.05 7.71
CA TYR A 211 8.77 -10.98 6.61
C TYR A 211 8.34 -12.36 6.10
N PRO A 212 9.24 -13.24 5.59
CA PRO A 212 8.85 -14.57 5.12
C PRO A 212 8.32 -15.48 6.23
N LEU A 213 8.86 -15.36 7.46
CA LEU A 213 8.40 -16.13 8.60
C LEU A 213 6.98 -15.73 9.01
N GLY A 214 6.73 -14.42 9.18
CA GLY A 214 5.44 -13.88 9.55
C GLY A 214 4.36 -14.21 8.53
N LEU A 215 4.69 -14.08 7.23
CA LEU A 215 3.82 -14.48 6.13
C LEU A 215 3.42 -15.96 6.24
N SER A 216 4.41 -16.86 6.37
CA SER A 216 4.18 -18.30 6.37
C SER A 216 3.41 -18.77 7.60
N LEU A 217 3.77 -18.27 8.78
CA LEU A 217 3.13 -18.64 10.04
C LEU A 217 1.68 -18.18 10.08
N THR A 218 1.41 -16.94 9.68
CA THR A 218 0.05 -16.41 9.65
C THR A 218 -0.80 -17.12 8.60
N MET A 219 -0.24 -17.46 7.42
CA MET A 219 -0.94 -18.29 6.44
C MET A 219 -1.38 -19.65 7.02
N LEU A 220 -0.45 -20.37 7.67
CA LEU A 220 -0.73 -21.68 8.28
C LEU A 220 -1.76 -21.58 9.41
N THR A 221 -1.60 -20.57 10.28
CA THR A 221 -2.51 -20.34 11.41
C THR A 221 -3.91 -19.98 10.92
N TYR A 222 -4.02 -19.10 9.94
CA TYR A 222 -5.30 -18.70 9.35
C TYR A 222 -6.01 -19.90 8.69
N TRP A 223 -5.27 -20.71 7.94
CA TRP A 223 -5.78 -21.94 7.34
C TRP A 223 -6.24 -22.95 8.40
N ALA A 224 -5.45 -23.18 9.45
CA ALA A 224 -5.80 -24.09 10.55
C ALA A 224 -7.07 -23.64 11.30
N LEU A 225 -7.21 -22.33 11.58
CA LEU A 225 -8.40 -21.78 12.21
C LEU A 225 -9.66 -22.00 11.35
N HIS A 226 -9.53 -21.98 10.02
CA HIS A 226 -10.63 -22.26 9.10
C HIS A 226 -10.97 -23.75 8.97
N LYS A 227 -10.04 -24.65 9.32
CA LYS A 227 -10.34 -26.08 9.45
C LYS A 227 -11.16 -26.36 10.71
N LEU A 228 -10.87 -25.67 11.81
CA LEU A 228 -11.61 -25.80 13.08
C LEU A 228 -12.97 -25.11 13.03
N SER A 229 -13.03 -23.96 12.36
CA SER A 229 -14.23 -23.14 12.27
C SER A 229 -14.32 -22.58 10.85
N PRO A 230 -15.06 -23.24 9.93
CA PRO A 230 -15.14 -22.80 8.55
C PRO A 230 -15.91 -21.47 8.41
N VAL A 231 -15.55 -20.69 7.38
CA VAL A 231 -16.34 -19.53 6.93
C VAL A 231 -17.44 -20.00 5.99
N GLN A 232 -18.53 -19.25 5.97
CA GLN A 232 -19.64 -19.47 5.04
C GLN A 232 -19.27 -18.93 3.65
N GLY A 233 -19.87 -19.51 2.61
CA GLY A 233 -19.74 -18.99 1.24
C GLY A 233 -18.35 -19.16 0.59
N LEU A 234 -17.57 -20.16 1.00
CA LEU A 234 -16.31 -20.49 0.29
C LEU A 234 -16.62 -20.85 -1.17
N GLY A 235 -15.95 -20.17 -2.10
CA GLY A 235 -16.15 -20.37 -3.54
C GLY A 235 -17.40 -19.69 -4.10
N ALA A 236 -18.14 -18.92 -3.31
CA ALA A 236 -19.24 -18.12 -3.83
C ALA A 236 -18.70 -17.02 -4.77
N VAL A 237 -19.36 -16.87 -5.92
CA VAL A 237 -19.13 -15.83 -6.92
C VAL A 237 -20.49 -15.19 -7.20
N ASP A 238 -20.50 -13.97 -7.71
CA ASP A 238 -21.72 -13.37 -8.22
C ASP A 238 -22.26 -14.16 -9.42
N ASP A 239 -23.58 -14.18 -9.55
CA ASP A 239 -24.30 -14.78 -10.65
C ASP A 239 -24.15 -13.98 -11.95
N LEU A 240 -24.03 -12.65 -11.82
CA LEU A 240 -23.78 -11.72 -12.92
C LEU A 240 -22.62 -10.78 -12.57
N ASP A 241 -21.99 -10.23 -13.60
CA ASP A 241 -20.93 -9.22 -13.45
C ASP A 241 -21.52 -7.82 -13.25
N TYR A 242 -22.18 -7.61 -12.10
CA TYR A 242 -22.82 -6.34 -11.74
C TYR A 242 -21.87 -5.14 -11.77
N PHE A 243 -20.56 -5.38 -11.63
CA PHE A 243 -19.55 -4.35 -11.56
C PHE A 243 -18.73 -4.21 -12.86
N GLY A 244 -19.04 -5.00 -13.90
CA GLY A 244 -18.27 -5.00 -15.16
C GLY A 244 -16.78 -5.29 -14.96
N THR A 245 -16.44 -6.15 -13.99
CA THR A 245 -15.07 -6.44 -13.56
C THR A 245 -14.44 -7.60 -14.32
N PHE A 246 -15.22 -8.57 -14.78
CA PHE A 246 -14.75 -9.84 -15.36
C PHE A 246 -15.15 -10.02 -16.84
N GLY A 247 -16.17 -9.31 -17.33
CA GLY A 247 -16.62 -9.33 -18.72
C GLY A 247 -15.86 -8.37 -19.65
N PRO A 248 -16.06 -8.49 -20.98
CA PRO A 248 -15.58 -7.48 -21.93
C PRO A 248 -16.24 -6.12 -21.65
N THR A 249 -15.45 -5.04 -21.73
CA THR A 249 -15.79 -3.65 -21.33
C THR A 249 -17.06 -3.05 -21.98
N GLU A 250 -17.70 -3.75 -22.92
CA GLU A 250 -18.81 -3.25 -23.74
C GLU A 250 -20.21 -3.59 -23.20
N SER A 251 -20.35 -4.50 -22.23
CA SER A 251 -21.64 -4.84 -21.63
C SER A 251 -21.72 -4.32 -20.19
N HIS A 252 -22.51 -3.27 -19.97
CA HIS A 252 -22.90 -2.84 -18.62
C HIS A 252 -24.28 -3.41 -18.31
N VAL A 253 -24.41 -4.11 -17.18
CA VAL A 253 -25.72 -4.59 -16.72
C VAL A 253 -26.38 -3.50 -15.87
N TYR A 254 -27.59 -3.08 -16.24
CA TYR A 254 -28.42 -2.16 -15.46
C TYR A 254 -29.76 -2.84 -15.16
N ASP A 255 -30.16 -2.92 -13.89
CA ASP A 255 -31.40 -3.60 -13.45
C ASP A 255 -31.59 -5.04 -13.95
N GLY A 256 -30.48 -5.77 -14.19
CA GLY A 256 -30.51 -7.18 -14.60
C GLY A 256 -30.71 -7.40 -16.11
N GLU A 257 -30.67 -6.34 -16.92
CA GLU A 257 -30.62 -6.44 -18.38
C GLU A 257 -29.25 -5.98 -18.92
N ASP A 258 -28.76 -6.64 -19.97
CA ASP A 258 -27.57 -6.24 -20.71
C ASP A 258 -27.87 -4.95 -21.48
N VAL A 259 -27.17 -3.86 -21.15
CA VAL A 259 -27.38 -2.55 -21.79
C VAL A 259 -26.10 -2.09 -22.49
N ASP A 260 -26.25 -1.70 -23.76
CA ASP A 260 -25.17 -1.09 -24.54
C ASP A 260 -24.66 0.19 -23.85
N VAL A 261 -23.34 0.40 -23.88
CA VAL A 261 -22.64 1.53 -23.21
C VAL A 261 -23.23 2.90 -23.58
N GLU A 262 -23.75 3.04 -24.81
CA GLU A 262 -24.35 4.28 -25.28
C GLU A 262 -25.70 4.57 -24.59
N ILE A 263 -26.51 3.54 -24.34
CA ILE A 263 -27.80 3.64 -23.67
C ILE A 263 -27.61 3.85 -22.16
N ALA A 264 -26.65 3.15 -21.54
CA ALA A 264 -26.31 3.34 -20.12
C ALA A 264 -25.82 4.77 -19.84
N ARG A 265 -25.01 5.36 -20.74
CA ARG A 265 -24.59 6.77 -20.63
C ARG A 265 -25.75 7.74 -20.80
N VAL A 266 -26.71 7.44 -21.67
CA VAL A 266 -27.92 8.27 -21.86
C VAL A 266 -28.83 8.17 -20.63
N ALA A 267 -29.04 6.99 -20.04
CA ALA A 267 -29.85 6.81 -18.84
C ALA A 267 -29.28 7.58 -17.63
N VAL A 268 -27.97 7.43 -17.37
CA VAL A 268 -27.26 8.17 -16.31
C VAL A 268 -27.18 9.68 -16.61
N GLY A 269 -27.14 10.05 -17.90
CA GLY A 269 -27.19 11.44 -18.36
C GLY A 269 -28.56 12.09 -18.20
N MET A 270 -29.65 11.33 -18.39
CA MET A 270 -31.03 11.80 -18.22
C MET A 270 -31.34 12.07 -16.76
N GLU A 271 -30.86 11.25 -15.83
CA GLU A 271 -31.07 11.46 -14.38
C GLU A 271 -30.36 12.74 -13.87
N LYS A 272 -29.20 13.10 -14.46
CA LYS A 272 -28.52 14.38 -14.19
C LYS A 272 -29.14 15.57 -14.91
N SER A 273 -29.90 15.35 -15.98
CA SER A 273 -30.58 16.39 -16.76
C SER A 273 -31.97 16.74 -16.22
N THR A 274 -32.63 15.81 -15.52
CA THR A 274 -33.93 16.05 -14.90
C THR A 274 -33.78 16.50 -13.46
N GLY A 275 -33.29 17.72 -13.27
CA GLY A 275 -33.78 18.53 -12.16
C GLY A 275 -35.22 18.93 -12.48
N ILE A 276 -36.20 18.15 -12.02
CA ILE A 276 -37.61 18.58 -11.95
C ILE A 276 -38.15 18.23 -10.57
N ASP A 277 -38.01 19.24 -9.72
CA ASP A 277 -38.74 19.56 -8.51
C ASP A 277 -40.26 19.57 -8.78
N LYS A 278 -41.06 18.91 -7.92
CA LYS A 278 -42.45 19.30 -7.61
C LYS A 278 -42.81 18.94 -6.16
N GLU A 279 -42.82 19.99 -5.35
CA GLU A 279 -43.41 20.05 -4.01
C GLU A 279 -44.88 19.61 -3.99
N GLY A 280 -45.29 19.04 -2.84
CA GLY A 280 -46.66 18.67 -2.53
C GLY A 280 -46.80 18.24 -1.05
N ASN A 281 -46.61 19.19 -0.15
CA ASN A 281 -46.80 19.19 1.32
C ASN A 281 -48.15 18.54 1.76
N PHE A 282 -48.46 18.03 2.97
CA PHE A 282 -48.17 18.32 4.41
C PHE A 282 -48.51 17.02 5.23
N ASP A 283 -48.04 16.77 6.47
CA ASP A 283 -48.57 17.29 7.75
C ASP A 283 -47.66 16.92 8.95
N LEU A 284 -47.40 17.93 9.81
CA LEU A 284 -46.83 17.98 11.18
C LEU A 284 -45.61 17.12 11.57
#